data_AF-A0A5J4FXC4-F1
#
_entry.id   AF-A0A5J4FXC4-F1
#
_cell.length_a   1.000
_cell.length_b   1.000
_cell.length_c   1.000
_cell.angle_alpha   90.00
_cell.angle_beta   90.00
_cell.angle_gamma   90.00
#
_symmetry.space_group_name_H-M   'P 1'
#
loop_
_entity.id
_entity.type
_entity.pdbx_description
1 polymer ?
#
loop_
_entity_poly.entity_id
_entity_poly.type
_entity_poly.pdbx_seq_one_letter_code
_entity_poly.pdbx_strand_id
1 'polypeptide(L)'
;MSCNNIAEKNNNEVLDASKKINISLEKANIESQSVNDATLQIAIKEYPLYSTQLIQVSKASEQLRLVIDSLKSNGLELSENYQEMNGSKYYDTLFFEGDNISEKGQTLVSAIENYRHTLRSNFRDRMPQFIKTVQPLFTTHSINGKLWLVYHFKGFSTITTITKLTQIEADIVQTNNRLVDMISQM
;
A
#
# COMPACT_ATOMS: atom_id res chain seq x y z
N MET A 1 12.03 -7.28 -40.09
CA MET A 1 11.99 -8.05 -38.82
C MET A 1 12.87 -7.45 -37.70
N SER A 2 13.34 -6.20 -37.78
CA SER A 2 14.31 -5.64 -36.82
C SER A 2 13.68 -4.80 -35.69
N CYS A 3 12.63 -4.01 -35.94
CA CYS A 3 12.08 -3.11 -34.91
C CYS A 3 11.21 -3.82 -33.85
N ASN A 4 10.42 -4.84 -34.23
CA ASN A 4 9.54 -5.54 -33.28
C ASN A 4 10.32 -6.27 -32.19
N ASN A 5 11.45 -6.90 -32.55
CA ASN A 5 12.31 -7.61 -31.59
C ASN A 5 13.01 -6.65 -30.62
N ILE A 6 13.30 -5.42 -31.04
CA ILE A 6 13.90 -4.39 -30.17
C ILE A 6 12.85 -3.84 -29.20
N ALA A 7 11.62 -3.58 -29.67
CA ALA A 7 10.54 -3.10 -28.83
C ALA A 7 10.15 -4.13 -27.75
N GLU A 8 10.05 -5.40 -28.12
CA GLU A 8 9.77 -6.49 -27.17
C GLU A 8 10.89 -6.67 -26.15
N LYS A 9 12.16 -6.62 -26.60
CA LYS A 9 13.32 -6.68 -25.71
C LYS A 9 13.32 -5.53 -24.70
N ASN A 10 13.12 -4.29 -25.16
CA ASN A 10 13.09 -3.11 -24.29
C ASN A 10 11.94 -3.19 -23.28
N ASN A 11 10.77 -3.70 -23.69
CA ASN A 11 9.63 -3.90 -22.79
C ASN A 11 9.97 -4.92 -21.69
N ASN A 12 10.61 -6.04 -22.04
CA ASN A 12 11.02 -7.04 -21.06
C ASN A 12 12.07 -6.48 -20.08
N GLU A 13 13.01 -5.66 -20.54
CA GLU A 13 13.99 -5.00 -19.66
C GLU A 13 13.32 -4.03 -18.66
N VAL A 14 12.31 -3.28 -19.09
CA VAL A 14 11.52 -2.40 -18.20
C VAL A 14 10.74 -3.21 -17.16
N LEU A 15 10.15 -4.33 -17.58
CA LEU A 15 9.42 -5.21 -16.68
C LEU A 15 10.35 -5.87 -15.66
N ASP A 16 11.54 -6.31 -16.07
CA ASP A 16 12.57 -6.83 -15.17
C ASP A 16 13.06 -5.80 -14.15
N ALA A 17 13.27 -4.56 -14.58
CA ALA A 17 13.60 -3.48 -13.67
C ALA A 17 12.48 -3.26 -12.64
N SER A 18 11.23 -3.27 -13.08
CA SER A 18 10.05 -3.13 -12.22
C SER A 18 9.94 -4.28 -11.21
N LYS A 19 10.19 -5.52 -11.63
CA LYS A 19 10.27 -6.69 -10.73
C LYS A 19 11.34 -6.49 -9.66
N LYS A 20 12.55 -6.12 -10.05
CA LYS A 20 13.68 -5.93 -9.12
C LYS A 20 13.38 -4.85 -8.10
N ILE A 21 12.76 -3.74 -8.53
CA ILE A 21 12.30 -2.67 -7.65
C ILE A 21 11.28 -3.21 -6.65
N ASN A 22 10.25 -3.94 -7.13
CA ASN A 22 9.24 -4.52 -6.25
C ASN A 22 9.85 -5.50 -5.23
N ILE A 23 10.73 -6.41 -5.67
CA ILE A 23 11.40 -7.38 -4.78
C ILE A 23 12.23 -6.66 -3.71
N SER A 24 12.96 -5.61 -4.09
CA SER A 24 13.75 -4.82 -3.13
C SER A 24 12.87 -4.09 -2.12
N LEU A 25 11.77 -3.48 -2.57
CA LEU A 25 10.80 -2.82 -1.70
C LEU A 25 10.13 -3.83 -0.75
N GLU A 26 9.68 -4.96 -1.28
CA GLU A 26 9.04 -6.03 -0.52
C GLU A 26 9.95 -6.55 0.59
N LYS A 27 11.22 -6.83 0.25
CA LYS A 27 12.20 -7.29 1.23
C LYS A 27 12.40 -6.26 2.34
N ALA A 28 12.59 -4.99 1.98
CA ALA A 28 12.74 -3.91 2.95
C ALA A 28 11.50 -3.77 3.84
N ASN A 29 10.30 -3.93 3.27
CA ASN A 29 9.04 -3.88 4.01
C ASN A 29 8.91 -5.05 4.99
N ILE A 30 9.19 -6.29 4.57
CA ILE A 30 9.12 -7.46 5.45
C ILE A 30 10.08 -7.30 6.63
N GLU A 31 11.33 -6.89 6.37
CA GLU A 31 12.33 -6.66 7.41
C GLU A 31 11.88 -5.56 8.39
N SER A 32 11.36 -4.45 7.86
CA SER A 32 10.94 -3.30 8.67
C SER A 32 9.61 -3.52 9.38
N GLN A 33 8.71 -4.34 8.84
CA GLN A 33 7.38 -4.62 9.42
C GLN A 33 7.52 -5.39 10.74
N SER A 34 8.37 -6.41 10.79
CA SER A 34 8.61 -7.17 12.03
C SER A 34 9.14 -6.27 13.15
N VAL A 35 10.07 -5.37 12.81
CA VAL A 35 10.59 -4.36 13.74
C VAL A 35 9.50 -3.37 14.13
N ASN A 36 8.70 -2.90 13.18
CA ASN A 36 7.61 -1.95 13.43
C ASN A 36 6.55 -2.52 14.40
N ASP A 37 6.14 -3.77 14.21
CA ASP A 37 5.20 -4.47 15.08
C ASP A 37 5.76 -4.59 16.50
N ALA A 38 7.02 -5.00 16.65
CA ALA A 38 7.68 -5.06 17.95
C ALA A 38 7.77 -3.69 18.62
N THR A 39 8.15 -2.65 17.87
CA THR A 39 8.24 -1.26 18.35
C THR A 39 6.89 -0.73 18.81
N LEU A 40 5.80 -0.99 18.08
CA LEU A 40 4.45 -0.64 18.51
C LEU A 40 4.06 -1.34 19.81
N GLN A 41 4.36 -2.64 19.95
CA GLN A 41 4.06 -3.39 21.18
C GLN A 41 4.85 -2.89 22.40
N ILE A 42 6.09 -2.46 22.19
CA ILE A 42 6.89 -1.80 23.22
C ILE A 42 6.26 -0.45 23.59
N ALA A 43 5.95 0.39 22.60
CA ALA A 43 5.36 1.71 22.82
C ALA A 43 4.00 1.65 23.56
N ILE A 44 3.16 0.63 23.28
CA ILE A 44 1.90 0.42 24.00
C ILE A 44 2.12 0.26 25.51
N LYS A 45 3.22 -0.38 25.92
CA LYS A 45 3.57 -0.63 27.33
C LYS A 45 4.28 0.57 27.95
N GLU A 46 5.20 1.19 27.22
CA GLU A 46 6.03 2.30 27.71
C GLU A 46 5.26 3.63 27.82
N TYR A 47 4.24 3.82 26.99
CA TYR A 47 3.45 5.06 26.97
C TYR A 47 1.96 4.81 27.26
N PRO A 48 1.58 4.51 28.52
CA PRO A 48 0.20 4.18 28.89
C PRO A 48 -0.85 5.21 28.46
N LEU A 49 -0.49 6.50 28.41
CA LEU A 49 -1.35 7.59 27.95
C LEU A 49 -1.81 7.44 26.50
N TYR A 50 -1.00 6.77 25.67
CA TYR A 50 -1.25 6.55 24.23
C TYR A 50 -1.61 5.10 23.89
N SER A 51 -1.62 4.20 24.87
CA SER A 51 -1.82 2.76 24.68
C SER A 51 -3.09 2.43 23.88
N THR A 52 -4.22 3.07 24.22
CA THR A 52 -5.49 2.82 23.53
C THR A 52 -5.42 3.23 22.06
N GLN A 53 -4.82 4.40 21.77
CA GLN A 53 -4.66 4.93 20.42
C GLN A 53 -3.71 4.05 19.60
N LEU A 54 -2.59 3.63 20.18
CA LEU A 54 -1.60 2.75 19.54
C LEU A 54 -2.18 1.38 19.22
N ILE A 55 -3.01 0.80 20.09
CA ILE A 55 -3.73 -0.45 19.82
C ILE A 55 -4.68 -0.29 18.62
N GLN A 56 -5.38 0.84 18.51
CA GLN A 56 -6.28 1.09 17.37
C GLN A 56 -5.49 1.22 16.06
N VAL A 57 -4.36 1.94 16.07
CA VAL A 57 -3.48 2.06 14.90
C VAL A 57 -2.90 0.71 14.50
N SER A 58 -2.43 -0.09 15.45
CA SER A 58 -1.89 -1.42 15.18
C SER A 58 -2.94 -2.32 14.50
N LYS A 59 -4.17 -2.36 15.02
CA LYS A 59 -5.27 -3.12 14.40
C LYS A 59 -5.62 -2.63 12.99
N ALA A 60 -5.70 -1.31 12.79
CA ALA A 60 -6.00 -0.75 11.48
C ALA A 60 -4.86 -0.99 10.46
N SER A 61 -3.60 -0.98 10.92
CA SER A 61 -2.42 -1.32 10.12
C SER A 61 -2.47 -2.77 9.66
N GLU A 62 -2.73 -3.69 10.59
CA GLU A 62 -2.85 -5.12 10.32
C GLU A 62 -3.98 -5.41 9.32
N GLN A 63 -5.16 -4.82 9.52
CA GLN A 63 -6.30 -4.98 8.62
C GLN A 63 -5.97 -4.53 7.18
N LEU A 64 -5.33 -3.38 7.02
CA LEU A 64 -4.94 -2.88 5.70
C LEU A 64 -3.88 -3.79 5.06
N ARG A 65 -2.88 -4.22 5.84
CA ARG A 65 -1.82 -5.11 5.35
C ARG A 65 -2.38 -6.47 4.91
N LEU A 66 -3.29 -7.06 5.66
CA LEU A 66 -3.95 -8.32 5.29
C LEU A 66 -4.75 -8.21 3.98
N VAL A 67 -5.43 -7.08 3.75
CA VAL A 67 -6.12 -6.82 2.48
C VAL A 67 -5.10 -6.73 1.33
N ILE A 68 -3.99 -6.02 1.53
CA ILE A 68 -2.93 -5.89 0.53
C ILE A 68 -2.26 -7.24 0.23
N ASP A 69 -1.88 -8.00 1.25
CA ASP A 69 -1.31 -9.34 1.13
C ASP A 69 -2.23 -10.25 0.30
N SER A 70 -3.53 -10.26 0.62
CA SER A 70 -4.52 -11.04 -0.12
C SER A 70 -4.63 -10.65 -1.59
N LEU A 71 -4.43 -9.38 -1.94
CA LEU A 71 -4.48 -8.91 -3.32
C LEU A 71 -3.21 -9.27 -4.09
N LYS A 72 -2.05 -9.28 -3.41
CA LYS A 72 -0.75 -9.58 -4.02
C LYS A 72 -0.53 -11.06 -4.31
N SER A 73 -0.99 -11.98 -3.44
CA SER A 73 -0.65 -13.41 -3.54
C SER A 73 -0.83 -14.01 -4.93
N ASN A 74 -1.99 -13.80 -5.56
CA ASN A 74 -2.25 -14.30 -6.92
C ASN A 74 -1.51 -13.51 -8.00
N GLY A 75 -1.27 -12.22 -7.78
CA GLY A 75 -0.51 -11.39 -8.72
C GLY A 75 0.96 -11.76 -8.79
N LEU A 76 1.55 -12.26 -7.70
CA LEU A 76 2.96 -12.67 -7.67
C LEU A 76 3.22 -13.85 -8.60
N GLU A 77 2.32 -14.83 -8.65
CA GLU A 77 2.42 -15.95 -9.61
C GLU A 77 2.37 -15.46 -11.06
N LEU A 78 1.40 -14.58 -11.37
CA LEU A 78 1.27 -13.95 -12.69
C LEU A 78 2.51 -13.11 -13.07
N SER A 79 3.24 -12.59 -12.07
CA SER A 79 4.44 -11.78 -12.30
C SER A 79 5.64 -12.59 -12.80
N GLU A 80 5.61 -13.92 -12.72
CA GLU A 80 6.65 -14.77 -13.31
C GLU A 80 6.55 -14.84 -14.84
N ASN A 81 5.34 -14.65 -15.40
CA ASN A 81 5.07 -14.67 -16.83
C ASN A 81 5.04 -13.26 -17.44
N TYR A 82 5.94 -12.95 -18.39
CA TYR A 82 6.04 -11.62 -19.01
C TYR A 82 4.76 -11.12 -19.69
N GLN A 83 3.99 -12.01 -20.32
CA GLN A 83 2.76 -11.62 -21.03
C GLN A 83 1.68 -11.20 -20.04
N GLU A 84 1.53 -11.95 -18.96
CA GLU A 84 0.54 -11.69 -17.90
C GLU A 84 0.97 -10.51 -17.02
N MET A 85 2.28 -10.39 -16.78
CA MET A 85 2.86 -9.28 -16.06
C MET A 85 2.60 -7.94 -16.74
N ASN A 86 2.70 -7.90 -18.08
CA ASN A 86 2.45 -6.69 -18.87
C ASN A 86 0.95 -6.37 -19.02
N GLY A 87 0.08 -7.35 -18.80
CA GLY A 87 -1.37 -7.17 -18.88
C GLY A 87 -1.97 -6.49 -17.65
N SER A 88 -3.12 -5.83 -17.84
CA SER A 88 -3.93 -5.25 -16.76
C SER A 88 -5.15 -6.10 -16.39
N LYS A 89 -5.53 -7.04 -17.28
CA LYS A 89 -6.82 -7.75 -17.25
C LYS A 89 -7.15 -8.34 -15.88
N TYR A 90 -6.19 -8.99 -15.22
CA TYR A 90 -6.40 -9.60 -13.91
C TYR A 90 -6.90 -8.58 -12.88
N TYR A 91 -6.13 -7.52 -12.64
CA TYR A 91 -6.49 -6.49 -11.66
C TYR A 91 -7.64 -5.61 -12.12
N ASP A 92 -7.82 -5.41 -13.43
CA ASP A 92 -8.99 -4.71 -13.95
C ASP A 92 -10.27 -5.47 -13.60
N THR A 93 -10.29 -6.79 -13.79
CA THR A 93 -11.44 -7.63 -13.40
C THR A 93 -11.58 -7.80 -11.89
N LEU A 94 -10.47 -7.73 -11.15
CA LEU A 94 -10.48 -7.84 -9.69
C LEU A 94 -11.06 -6.60 -9.04
N PHE A 95 -10.71 -5.41 -9.52
CA PHE A 95 -11.06 -4.13 -8.91
C PHE A 95 -12.30 -3.44 -9.50
N PHE A 96 -12.74 -3.85 -10.69
CA PHE A 96 -13.82 -3.16 -11.41
C PHE A 96 -14.85 -4.12 -12.00
N GLU A 97 -16.10 -3.67 -12.00
CA GLU A 97 -17.25 -4.30 -12.64
C GLU A 97 -17.80 -3.32 -13.68
N GLY A 98 -17.24 -3.40 -14.89
CA GLY A 98 -17.49 -2.40 -15.94
C GLY A 98 -16.94 -1.02 -15.54
N ASP A 99 -17.86 -0.08 -15.30
CA ASP A 99 -17.53 1.28 -14.87
C ASP A 99 -17.56 1.46 -13.34
N ASN A 100 -18.04 0.45 -12.60
CA ASN A 100 -18.13 0.49 -11.14
C ASN A 100 -16.91 -0.16 -10.48
N ILE A 101 -16.68 0.18 -9.20
CA ILE A 101 -15.70 -0.50 -8.34
C ILE A 101 -16.32 -1.82 -7.85
N SER A 102 -15.57 -2.92 -7.93
CA SER A 102 -15.97 -4.23 -7.41
C SER A 102 -15.93 -4.27 -5.88
N GLU A 103 -16.45 -5.34 -5.27
CA GLU A 103 -16.32 -5.57 -3.82
C GLU A 103 -14.85 -5.58 -3.34
N LYS A 104 -13.95 -6.20 -4.11
CA LYS A 104 -12.51 -6.26 -3.77
C LYS A 104 -11.86 -4.88 -3.88
N GLY A 105 -12.22 -4.11 -4.90
CA GLY A 105 -11.76 -2.73 -5.04
C GLY A 105 -12.26 -1.84 -3.90
N GLN A 106 -13.52 -2.00 -3.50
CA GLN A 106 -14.10 -1.27 -2.38
C GLN A 106 -13.45 -1.67 -1.06
N THR A 107 -13.12 -2.96 -0.87
CA THR A 107 -12.42 -3.45 0.33
C THR A 107 -11.07 -2.75 0.51
N LEU A 108 -10.29 -2.60 -0.56
CA LEU A 108 -9.01 -1.88 -0.51
C LEU A 108 -9.21 -0.39 -0.13
N VAL A 109 -10.11 0.30 -0.83
CA VAL A 109 -10.39 1.72 -0.58
C VAL A 109 -10.85 1.94 0.86
N SER A 110 -11.79 1.12 1.35
CA SER A 110 -12.30 1.20 2.71
C SER A 110 -11.22 0.92 3.76
N ALA A 111 -10.31 -0.03 3.52
CA ALA A 111 -9.21 -0.31 4.45
C ALA A 111 -8.22 0.86 4.56
N ILE A 112 -7.88 1.49 3.43
CA ILE A 112 -7.02 2.69 3.39
C ILE A 112 -7.70 3.85 4.14
N GLU A 113 -8.98 4.07 3.87
CA GLU A 113 -9.77 5.11 4.54
C GLU A 113 -9.87 4.88 6.06
N ASN A 114 -10.08 3.64 6.48
CA ASN A 114 -10.15 3.27 7.89
C ASN A 114 -8.82 3.55 8.60
N TYR A 115 -7.68 3.17 8.00
CA TYR A 115 -6.36 3.47 8.56
C TYR A 115 -6.13 4.98 8.68
N ARG A 116 -6.38 5.74 7.61
CA ARG A 116 -6.30 7.21 7.61
C ARG A 116 -7.20 7.85 8.67
N HIS A 117 -8.44 7.37 8.77
CA HIS A 117 -9.40 7.89 9.74
C HIS A 117 -8.94 7.60 11.17
N THR A 118 -8.43 6.40 11.44
CA THR A 118 -7.90 5.98 12.74
C THR A 118 -6.73 6.87 13.19
N LEU A 119 -5.79 7.17 12.29
CA LEU A 119 -4.70 8.11 12.60
C LEU A 119 -5.28 9.49 12.96
N ARG A 120 -6.15 10.02 12.10
CA ARG A 120 -6.71 11.37 12.29
C ARG A 120 -7.57 11.47 13.54
N SER A 121 -8.41 10.48 13.84
CA SER A 121 -9.31 10.52 15.00
C SER A 121 -8.55 10.50 16.32
N ASN A 122 -7.45 9.75 16.37
CA ASN A 122 -6.66 9.57 17.58
C ASN A 122 -5.64 10.69 17.82
N PHE A 123 -5.06 11.27 16.77
CA PHE A 123 -3.87 12.12 16.91
C PHE A 123 -3.99 13.54 16.34
N ARG A 124 -5.07 13.93 15.65
CA ARG A 124 -5.18 15.28 15.04
C ARG A 124 -4.99 16.43 16.02
N ASP A 125 -5.52 16.31 17.23
CA ASP A 125 -5.53 17.40 18.21
C ASP A 125 -4.21 17.46 19.00
N ARG A 126 -3.56 16.31 19.20
CA ARG A 126 -2.31 16.19 19.97
C ARG A 126 -1.05 16.29 19.10
N MET A 127 -1.14 15.82 17.85
CA MET A 127 -0.03 15.70 16.91
C MET A 127 -0.44 16.22 15.50
N PRO A 128 -0.86 17.48 15.36
CA PRO A 128 -1.36 18.01 14.09
C PRO A 128 -0.31 17.96 12.96
N GLN A 129 0.97 18.17 13.27
CA GLN A 129 2.06 18.10 12.27
C GLN A 129 2.33 16.67 11.77
N PHE A 130 2.18 15.67 12.65
CA PHE A 130 2.22 14.26 12.26
C PHE A 130 1.13 13.97 11.23
N ILE A 131 -0.12 14.30 11.57
CA ILE A 131 -1.27 14.07 10.70
C ILE A 131 -1.15 14.81 9.37
N LYS A 132 -0.70 16.07 9.37
CA LYS A 132 -0.45 16.82 8.13
C LYS A 132 0.55 16.11 7.20
N THR A 133 1.52 15.40 7.76
CA THR A 133 2.56 14.72 7.00
C THR A 133 2.10 13.38 6.44
N VAL A 134 1.38 12.57 7.24
CA VAL A 134 1.08 11.16 6.88
C VAL A 134 -0.28 10.99 6.20
N GLN A 135 -1.25 11.86 6.49
CA GLN A 135 -2.60 11.73 5.92
C GLN A 135 -2.64 11.74 4.37
N PRO A 136 -1.80 12.52 3.65
CA PRO A 136 -1.76 12.49 2.19
C PRO A 136 -1.33 11.14 1.58
N LEU A 137 -0.60 10.30 2.32
CA LEU A 137 -0.17 8.98 1.84
C LEU A 137 -1.37 8.01 1.67
N PHE A 138 -2.43 8.24 2.44
CA PHE A 138 -3.60 7.34 2.52
C PHE A 138 -4.89 7.99 2.03
N THR A 139 -4.80 8.94 1.09
CA THR A 139 -6.00 9.54 0.49
C THR A 139 -6.57 8.67 -0.61
N THR A 140 -7.90 8.59 -0.65
CA THR A 140 -8.70 7.87 -1.65
C THR A 140 -9.65 8.82 -2.40
N HIS A 141 -9.41 10.13 -2.30
CA HIS A 141 -10.24 11.12 -2.98
C HIS A 141 -10.08 11.05 -4.50
N SER A 142 -11.11 11.50 -5.22
CA SER A 142 -11.05 11.55 -6.68
C SER A 142 -9.95 12.49 -7.17
N ILE A 143 -9.23 12.06 -8.21
CA ILE A 143 -8.14 12.79 -8.84
C ILE A 143 -8.57 13.14 -10.26
N ASN A 144 -8.61 14.44 -10.59
CA ASN A 144 -9.01 14.94 -11.91
C ASN A 144 -10.35 14.34 -12.40
N GLY A 145 -11.34 14.25 -11.50
CA GLY A 145 -12.67 13.71 -11.79
C GLY A 145 -12.76 12.19 -11.89
N LYS A 146 -11.66 11.45 -11.66
CA LYS A 146 -11.63 9.98 -11.62
C LYS A 146 -11.58 9.47 -10.19
N LEU A 147 -12.28 8.37 -9.90
CA LEU A 147 -12.15 7.65 -8.63
C LEU A 147 -10.68 7.27 -8.42
N TRP A 148 -10.19 7.36 -7.17
CA TRP A 148 -8.80 7.07 -6.83
C TRP A 148 -8.34 5.70 -7.35
N LEU A 149 -9.17 4.67 -7.15
CA LEU A 149 -8.86 3.32 -7.60
C LEU A 149 -8.71 3.24 -9.12
N VAL A 150 -9.58 3.94 -9.87
CA VAL A 150 -9.49 4.04 -11.33
C VAL A 150 -8.19 4.73 -11.75
N TYR A 151 -7.85 5.85 -11.11
CA TYR A 151 -6.64 6.62 -11.41
C TYR A 151 -5.37 5.81 -11.14
N HIS A 152 -5.33 5.04 -10.06
CA HIS A 152 -4.13 4.33 -9.62
C HIS A 152 -4.01 2.91 -10.18
N PHE A 153 -5.09 2.24 -10.59
CA PHE A 153 -5.04 0.81 -10.93
C PHE A 153 -5.65 0.42 -12.28
N LYS A 154 -6.64 1.16 -12.80
CA LYS A 154 -7.30 0.76 -14.06
C LYS A 154 -6.34 0.85 -15.24
N GLY A 155 -6.16 -0.25 -15.95
CA GLY A 155 -5.27 -0.37 -17.10
C GLY A 155 -3.77 -0.46 -16.77
N PHE A 156 -3.40 -0.50 -15.49
CA PHE A 156 -2.00 -0.70 -15.09
C PHE A 156 -1.62 -2.17 -15.17
N SER A 157 -0.36 -2.44 -15.52
CA SER A 157 0.18 -3.78 -15.59
C SER A 157 0.19 -4.47 -14.22
N THR A 158 0.11 -5.80 -14.21
CA THR A 158 0.13 -6.62 -12.99
C THR A 158 1.29 -6.25 -12.06
N ILE A 159 2.51 -6.12 -12.57
CA ILE A 159 3.67 -5.74 -11.74
C ILE A 159 3.56 -4.32 -11.18
N THR A 160 3.01 -3.38 -11.94
CA THR A 160 2.82 -2.01 -11.47
C THR A 160 1.81 -1.95 -10.34
N THR A 161 0.72 -2.71 -10.46
CA THR A 161 -0.28 -2.84 -9.41
C THR A 161 0.30 -3.43 -8.14
N ILE A 162 1.06 -4.53 -8.23
CA ILE A 162 1.75 -5.13 -7.07
C ILE A 162 2.70 -4.13 -6.43
N THR A 163 3.50 -3.42 -7.23
CA THR A 163 4.45 -2.42 -6.72
C THR A 163 3.75 -1.29 -5.97
N LYS A 164 2.61 -0.81 -6.49
CA LYS A 164 1.80 0.21 -5.79
C LYS A 164 1.22 -0.31 -4.48
N LEU A 165 0.80 -1.57 -4.44
CA LEU A 165 0.32 -2.21 -3.21
C LEU A 165 1.46 -2.34 -2.17
N THR A 166 2.63 -2.81 -2.58
CA THR A 166 3.85 -2.86 -1.75
C THR A 166 4.26 -1.48 -1.25
N GLN A 167 4.10 -0.42 -2.06
CA GLN A 167 4.36 0.95 -1.60
C GLN A 167 3.43 1.37 -0.45
N ILE A 168 2.15 0.98 -0.49
CA ILE A 168 1.22 1.30 0.61
C ILE A 168 1.67 0.62 1.92
N GLU A 169 2.20 -0.60 1.86
CA GLU A 169 2.77 -1.27 3.03
C GLU A 169 3.99 -0.55 3.59
N ALA A 170 4.87 -0.05 2.71
CA ALA A 170 6.00 0.78 3.10
C ALA A 170 5.55 2.06 3.82
N ASP A 171 4.49 2.69 3.31
CA ASP A 171 3.92 3.91 3.89
C ASP A 171 3.34 3.64 5.30
N ILE A 172 2.72 2.47 5.53
CA ILE A 172 2.23 2.04 6.86
C ILE A 172 3.40 1.95 7.84
N VAL A 173 4.47 1.22 7.46
CA VAL A 173 5.67 1.05 8.29
C VAL A 173 6.28 2.40 8.65
N GLN A 174 6.49 3.27 7.65
CA GLN A 174 7.06 4.59 7.87
C GLN A 174 6.19 5.45 8.79
N THR A 175 4.86 5.39 8.62
CA THR A 175 3.90 6.14 9.43
C THR A 175 3.92 5.67 10.88
N ASN A 176 3.92 4.37 11.10
CA ASN A 176 3.94 3.79 12.44
C ASN A 176 5.27 4.07 13.18
N ASN A 177 6.42 3.96 12.49
CA ASN A 177 7.71 4.33 13.07
C ASN A 177 7.72 5.82 13.47
N ARG A 178 7.29 6.70 12.57
CA ARG A 178 7.21 8.14 12.86
C ARG A 178 6.27 8.45 14.03
N LEU A 179 5.16 7.73 14.14
CA LEU A 179 4.23 7.89 15.26
C LEU A 179 4.91 7.58 16.60
N VAL A 180 5.60 6.45 16.67
CA VAL A 180 6.33 6.04 17.90
C VAL A 180 7.47 7.01 18.19
N ASP A 181 8.25 7.41 17.19
CA ASP A 181 9.34 8.38 17.34
C ASP A 181 8.84 9.73 17.89
N MET A 182 7.65 10.16 17.47
CA MET A 182 7.08 11.40 17.99
C MET A 182 6.54 11.24 19.41
N ILE A 183 5.93 10.09 19.74
CA ILE A 183 5.45 9.81 21.11
C ILE A 183 6.62 9.72 22.10
N SER A 184 7.75 9.12 21.71
CA SER A 184 8.92 8.96 22.59
C SER A 184 9.65 10.26 22.92
N GLN A 185 9.38 11.33 22.16
CA GLN A 185 9.97 12.66 22.36
C GLN A 185 9.07 13.61 23.19
N MET A 186 7.87 13.16 23.58
CA MET A 186 6.91 13.95 24.37
C MET A 186 7.02 13.65 25.86
#